data_AF-A0A4Q6GFC7-F1
#
_entry.id   AF-A0A4Q6GFC7-F1
#
_cell.length_a   1.000
_cell.length_b   1.000
_cell.length_c   1.000
_cell.angle_alpha   90.00
_cell.angle_beta   90.00
_cell.angle_gamma   90.00
#
_symmetry.space_group_name_H-M   'P 1'
#
loop_
_entity.id
_entity.type
_entity.pdbx_description
1 polymer ?
#
loop_
_entity_poly.entity_id
_entity_poly.type
_entity_poly.pdbx_seq_one_letter_code
_entity_poly.pdbx_strand_id
1 'polypeptide(L)'
;MSEATLHEQPRAPALVDAAALRSALRDSFLKLSPRHLVRSPVMAIVLLGTCLSAVITLAGAATPGFGGSVTAILLVTVLFGNFAEAIAEARGRGQASSLRRARKDLVARKVATVLGGKETTLPAADLRPGDHV
;
A
#
# COMPACT_ATOMS: atom_id res chain seq x y z
N MET A 1 -19.01 3.83 -53.02
CA MET A 1 -19.76 4.08 -51.78
C MET A 1 -19.04 3.35 -50.66
N SER A 2 -18.12 4.02 -49.96
CA SER A 2 -17.34 3.43 -48.87
C SER A 2 -17.91 4.00 -47.57
N GLU A 3 -18.51 3.14 -46.74
CA GLU A 3 -19.02 3.51 -45.43
C GLU A 3 -17.86 4.01 -44.56
N ALA A 4 -17.97 5.24 -44.10
CA ALA A 4 -17.06 5.83 -43.14
C ALA A 4 -17.31 5.18 -41.77
N THR A 5 -16.45 4.24 -41.41
CA THR A 5 -16.37 3.69 -40.06
C THR A 5 -15.99 4.81 -39.10
N LEU A 6 -16.98 5.33 -38.37
CA LEU A 6 -16.78 6.24 -37.25
C LEU A 6 -15.96 5.50 -36.18
N HIS A 7 -14.66 5.79 -36.12
CA HIS A 7 -13.84 5.40 -34.99
C HIS A 7 -14.31 6.18 -33.75
N GLU A 8 -15.08 5.53 -32.88
CA GLU A 8 -15.22 5.97 -31.49
C GLU A 8 -13.82 6.00 -30.86
N GLN A 9 -13.32 7.21 -30.60
CA GLN A 9 -12.10 7.40 -29.84
C GLN A 9 -12.33 6.90 -28.40
N PRO A 10 -11.51 5.96 -27.89
CA PRO A 10 -11.55 5.61 -26.48
C PRO A 10 -11.11 6.83 -25.69
N ARG A 11 -12.07 7.47 -24.99
CA ARG A 11 -11.79 8.59 -24.10
C ARG A 11 -10.88 8.06 -22.99
N ALA A 12 -9.59 8.35 -23.09
CA ALA A 12 -8.58 7.89 -22.15
C ALA A 12 -9.05 8.19 -20.71
N PRO A 13 -8.99 7.21 -19.78
CA PRO A 13 -9.42 7.44 -18.42
C PRO A 13 -8.55 8.56 -17.85
N ALA A 14 -9.19 9.68 -17.48
CA ALA A 14 -8.49 10.79 -16.86
C ALA A 14 -7.80 10.28 -15.60
N LEU A 15 -6.47 10.13 -15.66
CA LEU A 15 -5.60 9.61 -14.59
C LEU A 15 -5.56 10.50 -13.33
N VAL A 16 -6.38 11.56 -13.30
CA VAL A 16 -6.46 12.58 -12.26
C VAL A 16 -7.90 13.06 -12.19
N ASP A 17 -8.74 12.26 -11.55
CA ASP A 17 -10.05 12.73 -11.11
C ASP A 17 -9.85 13.68 -9.93
N ALA A 18 -10.20 14.95 -10.10
CA ALA A 18 -10.07 15.98 -9.08
C ALA A 18 -10.83 15.62 -7.79
N ALA A 19 -11.89 14.79 -7.91
CA ALA A 19 -12.60 14.24 -6.76
C ALA A 19 -11.73 13.25 -5.96
N ALA A 20 -10.96 12.40 -6.64
CA ALA A 20 -10.04 11.43 -6.01
C ALA A 20 -8.83 12.13 -5.38
N LEU A 21 -8.31 13.19 -6.00
CA LEU A 21 -7.23 13.98 -5.42
C LEU A 21 -7.69 14.73 -4.16
N ARG A 22 -8.91 15.27 -4.19
CA ARG A 22 -9.52 15.96 -3.03
C ARG A 22 -9.81 15.01 -1.88
N SER A 23 -10.29 13.79 -2.15
CA SER A 23 -10.50 12.79 -1.09
C SER A 23 -9.18 12.31 -0.51
N ALA A 24 -8.15 12.08 -1.34
CA ALA A 24 -6.81 11.67 -0.89
C ALA A 24 -6.13 12.74 -0.03
N LEU A 25 -6.27 14.01 -0.38
CA LEU A 25 -5.78 15.12 0.44
C LEU A 25 -6.50 15.17 1.79
N ARG A 26 -7.84 15.09 1.79
CA ARG A 26 -8.65 15.07 3.01
C ARG A 26 -8.28 13.88 3.91
N ASP A 27 -8.16 12.68 3.35
CA ASP A 27 -7.76 11.48 4.08
C ASP A 27 -6.33 11.56 4.63
N SER A 28 -5.44 12.30 3.96
CA SER A 28 -4.08 12.57 4.45
C SER A 28 -4.10 13.49 5.67
N PHE A 29 -4.99 14.49 5.71
CA PHE A 29 -5.21 15.34 6.88
C PHE A 29 -5.93 14.61 8.03
N LEU A 30 -6.85 13.67 7.74
CA LEU A 30 -7.46 12.81 8.77
C LEU A 30 -6.48 11.76 9.34
N LYS A 31 -5.49 11.33 8.55
CA LYS A 31 -4.39 10.43 8.97
C LYS A 31 -3.29 11.11 9.79
N LEU A 32 -3.35 12.43 10.00
CA LEU A 32 -2.60 13.10 11.09
C LEU A 32 -3.10 12.72 12.49
N SER A 33 -4.12 11.86 12.61
CA SER A 33 -4.59 11.36 13.89
C SER A 33 -3.49 10.53 14.60
N PRO A 34 -3.11 10.89 15.85
CA PRO A 34 -1.90 10.44 16.55
C PRO A 34 -1.84 8.94 16.91
N ARG A 35 -2.86 8.16 16.54
CA ARG A 35 -2.94 6.72 16.84
C ARG A 35 -2.10 5.85 15.90
N HIS A 36 -1.73 6.35 14.70
CA HIS A 36 -0.76 5.66 13.84
C HIS A 36 0.71 5.96 14.21
N LEU A 37 0.97 7.06 14.93
CA LEU A 37 2.33 7.51 15.30
C LEU A 37 3.08 6.53 16.21
N VAL A 38 2.40 5.56 16.83
CA VAL A 38 3.00 4.58 17.75
C VAL A 38 3.81 3.49 17.03
N ARG A 39 3.57 3.26 15.73
CA ARG A 39 4.31 2.25 14.94
C ARG A 39 5.63 2.77 14.37
N SER A 40 5.78 4.09 14.20
CA SER A 40 6.96 4.72 13.58
C SER A 40 7.43 5.94 14.39
N PRO A 41 8.19 5.74 15.48
CA PRO A 41 8.58 6.83 16.40
C PRO A 41 9.39 7.94 15.72
N VAL A 42 10.17 7.62 14.69
CA VAL A 42 10.94 8.61 13.91
C VAL A 42 10.00 9.54 13.14
N MET A 43 9.03 8.98 12.39
CA MET A 43 8.08 9.78 11.60
C MET A 43 7.18 10.66 12.46
N ALA A 44 6.86 10.23 13.69
CA ALA A 44 6.15 11.02 14.67
C ALA A 44 6.88 12.33 15.02
N ILE A 45 8.19 12.25 15.30
CA ILE A 45 9.01 13.40 15.66
C ILE A 45 9.15 14.36 14.48
N VAL A 46 9.37 13.83 13.28
CA VAL A 46 9.48 14.66 12.06
C VAL A 46 8.19 15.43 11.80
N LEU A 47 7.02 14.80 11.98
CA LEU A 47 5.73 15.47 11.84
C LEU A 47 5.55 16.60 12.88
N LEU A 48 5.88 16.34 14.15
CA LEU A 48 5.83 17.34 15.21
C LEU A 48 6.75 18.53 14.91
N GLY A 49 7.99 18.27 14.48
CA GLY A 49 8.93 19.31 14.07
C GLY A 49 8.42 20.12 12.87
N THR A 50 7.78 19.45 11.90
CA THR A 50 7.14 20.10 10.74
C THR A 50 6.02 21.04 11.19
N CYS A 51 5.14 20.59 12.09
CA CYS A 51 4.06 21.42 12.64
C CYS A 51 4.59 22.61 13.42
N LEU A 52 5.60 22.42 14.26
CA LEU A 52 6.24 23.50 15.02
C LEU A 52 6.88 24.53 14.08
N SER A 53 7.61 24.07 13.06
CA SER A 53 8.22 24.94 12.05
C SER A 53 7.19 25.74 11.27
N ALA A 54 6.05 25.13 10.92
CA ALA A 54 4.94 25.82 10.26
C ALA A 54 4.35 26.91 11.16
N VAL A 55 4.13 26.62 12.45
CA VAL A 55 3.62 27.62 13.42
C VAL A 55 4.60 28.79 13.58
N ILE A 56 5.89 28.52 13.74
CA ILE A 56 6.93 29.57 13.85
C ILE A 56 6.94 30.47 12.61
N THR A 57 6.85 29.86 11.43
CA THR A 57 6.83 30.57 10.15
C THR A 57 5.58 31.44 10.01
N LEU A 58 4.40 30.91 10.34
CA LEU A 58 3.12 31.62 10.25
C LEU A 58 2.97 32.71 11.32
N ALA A 59 3.58 32.53 12.49
CA ALA A 59 3.62 33.53 13.56
C ALA A 59 4.58 34.70 13.26
N GLY A 60 5.31 34.66 12.14
CA GLY A 60 6.30 35.69 11.78
C GLY A 60 7.57 35.66 12.64
N ALA A 61 7.78 34.60 13.43
CA ALA A 61 8.95 34.44 14.28
C ALA A 61 10.20 33.94 13.52
N ALA A 62 10.06 33.66 12.22
CA ALA A 62 11.14 33.39 11.29
C ALA A 62 11.00 34.26 10.04
N THR A 63 12.11 34.49 9.32
CA THR A 63 12.05 35.18 8.02
C THR A 63 11.18 34.35 7.06
N PRO A 64 10.20 34.95 6.36
CA PRO A 64 9.21 34.19 5.58
C PRO A 64 9.84 33.24 4.56
N GLY A 65 10.90 33.68 3.87
CA GLY A 65 11.61 32.86 2.89
C GLY A 65 12.32 31.65 3.50
N PHE A 66 13.00 31.84 4.63
CA PHE A 66 13.73 30.75 5.30
C PHE A 66 12.77 29.80 6.01
N GLY A 67 11.87 30.31 6.85
CA GLY A 67 10.89 29.50 7.58
C GLY A 67 9.98 28.71 6.65
N GLY A 68 9.52 29.35 5.57
CA GLY A 68 8.73 28.70 4.52
C GLY A 68 9.50 27.58 3.83
N SER A 69 10.77 27.81 3.48
CA SER A 69 11.62 26.79 2.83
C SER A 69 11.88 25.59 3.75
N VAL A 70 12.18 25.83 5.04
CA VAL A 70 12.36 24.77 6.04
C VAL A 70 11.08 23.97 6.23
N THR A 71 9.95 24.65 6.40
CA THR A 71 8.63 24.01 6.54
C THR A 71 8.31 23.15 5.30
N ALA A 72 8.57 23.66 4.10
CA ALA A 72 8.32 22.96 2.85
C ALA A 72 9.18 21.69 2.71
N ILE A 73 10.47 21.76 3.02
CA ILE A 73 11.36 20.59 2.98
C ILE A 73 10.90 19.53 3.99
N LEU A 74 10.60 19.94 5.23
CA LEU A 74 10.11 19.02 6.25
C LEU A 74 8.80 18.34 5.84
N LEU A 75 7.88 19.10 5.23
CA LEU A 75 6.63 18.56 4.70
C LEU A 75 6.89 17.51 3.61
N VAL A 76 7.81 17.77 2.67
CA VAL A 76 8.21 16.80 1.64
C VAL A 76 8.80 15.55 2.28
N THR A 77 9.65 15.68 3.30
CA THR A 77 10.22 14.54 4.02
C THR A 77 9.13 13.67 4.65
N VAL A 78 8.11 14.28 5.26
CA VAL A 78 6.98 13.54 5.84
C VAL A 78 6.21 12.76 4.79
N LEU A 79 5.88 13.41 3.68
CA LEU A 79 5.16 12.78 2.57
C LEU A 79 5.93 11.60 2.01
N PHE A 80 7.24 11.76 1.81
CA PHE A 80 8.09 10.73 1.24
C PHE A 80 8.29 9.54 2.20
N GLY A 81 8.45 9.80 3.50
CA GLY A 81 8.55 8.75 4.52
C GLY A 81 7.31 7.87 4.55
N ASN A 82 6.12 8.48 4.61
CA ASN A 82 4.85 7.77 4.59
C ASN A 82 4.64 6.97 3.28
N PHE A 83 5.08 7.53 2.15
CA PHE A 83 5.04 6.85 0.86
C PHE A 83 5.96 5.62 0.80
N ALA A 84 7.18 5.75 1.30
CA ALA A 84 8.14 4.64 1.35
C ALA A 84 7.65 3.49 2.22
N GLU A 85 7.04 3.79 3.37
CA GLU A 85 6.42 2.78 4.25
C GLU A 85 5.26 2.06 3.54
N ALA A 86 4.38 2.81 2.88
CA ALA A 86 3.26 2.22 2.13
C ALA A 86 3.74 1.29 1.00
N ILE A 87 4.81 1.64 0.28
CA ILE A 87 5.43 0.78 -0.74
C ILE A 87 6.01 -0.48 -0.11
N ALA A 88 6.72 -0.35 1.02
CA ALA A 88 7.32 -1.48 1.71
C ALA A 88 6.25 -2.51 2.12
N GLU A 89 5.14 -2.05 2.69
CA GLU A 89 4.02 -2.92 3.03
C GLU A 89 3.32 -3.52 1.80
N ALA A 90 3.16 -2.74 0.73
CA ALA A 90 2.49 -3.21 -0.50
C ALA A 90 3.23 -4.40 -1.13
N ARG A 91 4.56 -4.34 -1.19
CA ARG A 91 5.38 -5.44 -1.70
C ARG A 91 5.30 -6.68 -0.81
N GLY A 92 5.33 -6.50 0.50
CA GLY A 92 5.19 -7.59 1.48
C GLY A 92 3.84 -8.30 1.39
N ARG A 93 2.74 -7.53 1.30
CA ARG A 93 1.38 -8.09 1.12
C ARG A 93 1.23 -8.84 -0.20
N GLY A 94 1.77 -8.30 -1.28
CA GLY A 94 1.76 -8.95 -2.61
C GLY A 94 2.43 -10.33 -2.58
N GLN A 95 3.64 -10.43 -2.05
CA GLN A 95 4.39 -11.68 -1.96
C GLN A 95 3.73 -12.71 -1.01
N ALA A 96 3.21 -12.26 0.13
CA ALA A 96 2.50 -13.16 1.04
C ALA A 96 1.21 -13.72 0.41
N SER A 97 0.50 -12.89 -0.36
CA SER A 97 -0.73 -13.29 -1.03
C SER A 97 -0.48 -14.29 -2.17
N SER A 98 0.57 -14.10 -2.97
CA SER A 98 0.94 -15.02 -4.04
C SER A 98 1.38 -16.38 -3.48
N LEU A 99 2.17 -16.41 -2.41
CA LEU A 99 2.59 -17.65 -1.75
C LEU A 99 1.40 -18.38 -1.10
N ARG A 100 0.50 -17.65 -0.44
CA ARG A 100 -0.75 -18.24 0.10
C ARG A 100 -1.61 -18.85 -0.99
N ARG A 101 -1.70 -18.20 -2.15
CA ARG A 101 -2.49 -18.69 -3.29
C ARG A 101 -1.82 -19.91 -3.93
N ALA A 102 -0.52 -19.84 -4.18
CA ALA A 102 0.26 -20.98 -4.66
C ALA A 102 0.11 -22.20 -3.75
N ARG A 103 0.16 -22.03 -2.42
CA ARG A 103 -0.05 -23.12 -1.47
C ARG A 103 -1.47 -23.73 -1.53
N LYS A 104 -2.49 -22.93 -1.83
CA LYS A 104 -3.87 -23.40 -1.97
C LYS A 104 -4.10 -24.15 -3.29
N ASP A 105 -3.39 -23.77 -4.35
CA ASP A 105 -3.53 -24.37 -5.67
C ASP A 105 -2.73 -25.68 -5.82
N LEU A 106 -1.88 -26.02 -4.84
CA LEU A 106 -1.18 -27.31 -4.82
C LEU A 106 -2.17 -28.45 -4.58
N VAL A 107 -2.09 -29.47 -5.44
CA VAL A 107 -2.86 -30.71 -5.32
C VAL A 107 -1.94 -31.81 -4.84
N ALA A 108 -2.37 -32.57 -3.84
CA ALA A 108 -1.69 -33.75 -3.34
C ALA A 108 -2.44 -35.01 -3.74
N ARG A 109 -1.69 -36.10 -3.90
CA ARG A 109 -2.24 -37.43 -4.06
C ARG A 109 -1.98 -38.20 -2.79
N LYS A 110 -3.02 -38.63 -2.09
CA LYS A 110 -2.90 -39.41 -0.86
C LYS A 110 -3.12 -40.88 -1.16
N VAL A 111 -2.21 -41.72 -0.67
CA VAL A 111 -2.30 -43.18 -0.72
C VAL A 111 -2.79 -43.73 0.61
N ALA A 112 -3.59 -44.81 0.58
CA ALA A 112 -4.19 -45.38 1.77
C ALA A 112 -3.17 -45.97 2.77
N THR A 113 -2.04 -46.52 2.28
CA THR A 113 -0.98 -47.11 3.12
C THR A 113 0.40 -46.86 2.52
N VAL A 114 1.45 -47.04 3.33
CA VAL A 114 2.88 -46.93 2.90
C VAL A 114 3.23 -47.93 1.79
N LEU A 115 2.55 -49.08 1.74
CA LEU A 115 2.74 -50.12 0.72
C LEU A 115 1.93 -49.85 -0.56
N GLY A 116 1.22 -48.72 -0.62
CA GLY A 116 0.30 -48.37 -1.72
C GLY A 116 -1.16 -48.68 -1.41
N GLY A 117 -2.05 -48.45 -2.37
CA GLY A 117 -3.49 -48.71 -2.24
C GLY A 117 -4.34 -47.67 -2.95
N LYS A 118 -5.60 -47.49 -2.50
CA LYS A 118 -6.53 -46.53 -3.08
C LYS A 118 -5.95 -45.10 -3.02
N GLU A 119 -5.80 -44.48 -4.18
CA GLU A 119 -5.38 -43.09 -4.31
C GLU A 119 -6.57 -42.15 -4.22
N THR A 120 -6.41 -41.04 -3.50
CA THR A 120 -7.38 -39.94 -3.48
C THR A 120 -6.66 -38.64 -3.77
N THR A 121 -7.17 -37.85 -4.70
CA THR A 121 -6.63 -36.54 -5.04
C THR A 121 -7.36 -35.48 -4.21
N LEU A 122 -6.60 -34.64 -3.49
CA LEU A 122 -7.15 -33.58 -2.63
C LEU A 122 -6.23 -32.36 -2.67
N PRO A 123 -6.71 -31.17 -2.25
CA PRO A 123 -5.83 -30.02 -2.03
C PRO A 123 -4.71 -30.38 -1.04
N ALA A 124 -3.47 -30.01 -1.36
CA ALA A 124 -2.32 -30.26 -0.50
C ALA A 124 -2.43 -29.56 0.86
N ALA A 125 -3.24 -28.50 0.95
CA ALA A 125 -3.57 -27.80 2.18
C ALA A 125 -4.40 -28.64 3.18
N ASP A 126 -5.08 -29.69 2.72
CA ASP A 126 -5.96 -30.53 3.54
C ASP A 126 -5.25 -31.78 4.08
N LEU A 127 -3.97 -31.99 3.74
CA LEU A 127 -3.15 -33.06 4.29
C LEU A 127 -2.92 -32.90 5.79
N ARG A 128 -2.96 -34.02 6.51
CA ARG A 128 -2.73 -34.08 7.94
C ARG A 128 -1.44 -34.84 8.27
N PRO A 129 -0.78 -34.53 9.40
CA PRO A 129 0.33 -35.34 9.88
C PRO A 129 -0.09 -36.82 10.00
N GLY A 130 0.69 -37.71 9.39
CA GLY A 130 0.39 -39.14 9.30
C GLY A 130 -0.22 -39.58 7.97
N ASP A 131 -0.60 -38.66 7.09
CA ASP A 131 -1.00 -39.00 5.73
C ASP A 131 0.19 -39.49 4.89
N HIS A 132 -0.07 -40.40 3.96
CA HIS A 132 0.89 -40.90 2.99
C HIS A 132 0.56 -40.32 1.62
N VAL A 133 1.55 -39.78 0.91
CA VAL A 133 1.41 -39.13 -0.39
C VAL A 133 2.40 -39.66 -1.41
#